data_AF-A0A4Q5X686-F1
#
_entry.id   AF-A0A4Q5X686-F1
#
_cell.length_a   1.000
_cell.length_b   1.000
_cell.length_c   1.000
_cell.angle_alpha   90.00
_cell.angle_beta   90.00
_cell.angle_gamma   90.00
#
_symmetry.space_group_name_H-M   'P 1'
#
loop_
_entity.id
_entity.type
_entity.pdbx_description
1 polymer ?
#
loop_
_entity_poly.entity_id
_entity_poly.type
_entity_poly.pdbx_seq_one_letter_code
_entity_poly.pdbx_strand_id
1 'polypeptide(L)'
;MKSTSFARRALGVLSIGLGLYTLGTAPTNATAQTRSASQKLEAIRQLMEKGQGLYITGNYQGAADLFEGGFKQYPYSAFLFNAGICYQKLSETDRALGKFREYLTVDPTAPDADKVKQRIAALEATKAVAPPVAELGGSGGIGGGGSAGLAGSGGAPVAIPPGPADDASAMRSLVVVETEPSDAPLRFYSRTEDAAPAFKLGAQNPGWKEIATARAPANLTLAVGKYHVVVEKFRDFNESHADIDVSPGHVYQFKANLSQGEFMAFLRVSANVKGAYVWLDDKKKERPFWGTTPHGELVSAGPHEVLVEAPGFEPLLAPVMVNHGEQKEMEVAMVRVNYGFLRVDSNAPEVKVRIDEQPKGVWRAGTEPLDVQAPAGQHKLTVIADGRKTYESIIDVPRGQVLPVHVKMIPKYPRGAAWTQAIIGAAFIGAAAYFGNESNKLHDQLEADRASGRLEEGDSRATRGRWYAVGANGGFAVGGVLGVLATYNFIKDPLPESSIRTDKPVEFDDPRKARPVALSLPLPSRLAQKPSVTPGPALEPPKVSVGAVAPDAAGLFVGGKF
;
A
#
# COMPACT_ATOMS: atom_id res chain seq x y z
N MET A 1 -52.18 -3.84 -25.59
CA MET A 1 -52.95 -5.11 -25.49
C MET A 1 -52.20 -6.21 -26.23
N LYS A 2 -51.91 -7.33 -25.54
CA LYS A 2 -51.63 -8.73 -25.99
C LYS A 2 -50.44 -8.94 -26.97
N SER A 3 -49.26 -9.47 -26.57
CA SER A 3 -48.88 -10.86 -26.19
C SER A 3 -49.07 -11.87 -27.34
N THR A 4 -48.05 -12.53 -27.93
CA THR A 4 -47.23 -13.65 -27.41
C THR A 4 -46.17 -14.06 -28.49
N SER A 5 -44.88 -14.16 -28.15
CA SER A 5 -43.98 -15.35 -28.09
C SER A 5 -43.70 -16.18 -29.37
N PHE A 6 -42.42 -16.35 -29.76
CA PHE A 6 -41.65 -17.61 -29.66
C PHE A 6 -40.27 -17.58 -30.39
N ALA A 7 -39.28 -18.18 -29.72
CA ALA A 7 -38.10 -18.91 -30.20
C ALA A 7 -37.08 -18.23 -31.16
N ARG A 8 -35.89 -17.92 -30.60
CA ARG A 8 -34.63 -17.92 -31.35
C ARG A 8 -33.74 -19.08 -30.89
N ARG A 9 -33.30 -19.84 -31.88
CA ARG A 9 -32.37 -20.98 -31.83
C ARG A 9 -30.99 -20.51 -31.33
N ALA A 10 -30.40 -21.24 -30.39
CA ALA A 10 -28.98 -21.16 -30.07
C ALA A 10 -28.33 -22.52 -30.35
N LEU A 11 -27.33 -22.49 -31.22
CA LEU A 11 -26.50 -23.61 -31.67
C LEU A 11 -25.70 -24.17 -30.48
N GLY A 12 -25.80 -25.48 -30.25
CA GLY A 12 -24.89 -26.20 -29.37
C GLY A 12 -23.59 -26.52 -30.09
N VAL A 13 -22.47 -25.96 -29.62
CA VAL A 13 -21.11 -26.43 -29.95
C VAL A 13 -20.61 -27.23 -28.75
N LEU A 14 -20.66 -28.55 -28.89
CA LEU A 14 -20.16 -29.53 -27.95
C LEU A 14 -18.62 -29.54 -28.04
N SER A 15 -17.94 -28.88 -27.10
CA SER A 15 -16.48 -28.92 -26.96
C SER A 15 -16.13 -29.87 -25.82
N ILE A 16 -15.70 -31.08 -26.16
CA ILE A 16 -15.17 -32.08 -25.22
C ILE A 16 -13.77 -31.62 -24.80
N GLY A 17 -13.70 -30.87 -23.71
CA GLY A 17 -12.46 -30.54 -23.01
C GLY A 17 -12.09 -31.66 -22.05
N LEU A 18 -11.15 -32.51 -22.45
CA LEU A 18 -10.56 -33.58 -21.65
C LEU A 18 -9.73 -32.94 -20.52
N GLY A 19 -10.34 -32.75 -19.35
CA GLY A 19 -9.64 -32.28 -18.15
C GLY A 19 -8.77 -33.38 -17.57
N LEU A 20 -7.46 -33.33 -17.82
CA LEU A 20 -6.47 -34.08 -17.05
C LEU A 20 -6.45 -33.54 -15.61
N TYR A 21 -7.17 -34.20 -14.71
CA TYR A 21 -6.99 -34.07 -13.27
C TYR A 21 -5.66 -34.73 -12.90
N THR A 22 -4.58 -33.95 -12.81
CA THR A 22 -3.40 -34.39 -12.07
C THR A 22 -3.76 -34.34 -10.58
N LEU A 23 -4.13 -35.50 -10.04
CA LEU A 23 -4.17 -35.74 -8.59
C LEU A 23 -2.76 -35.46 -8.04
N GLY A 24 -2.56 -34.27 -7.49
CA GLY A 24 -1.41 -33.98 -6.68
C GLY A 24 -1.42 -34.92 -5.48
N THR A 25 -0.53 -35.91 -5.47
CA THR A 25 -0.24 -36.70 -4.28
C THR A 25 0.33 -35.76 -3.24
N ALA A 26 -0.49 -35.35 -2.27
CA ALA A 26 0.00 -34.72 -1.06
C ALA A 26 1.07 -35.64 -0.43
N PRO A 27 2.12 -35.10 0.20
CA PRO A 27 3.17 -35.90 0.81
C PRO A 27 2.60 -36.70 2.00
N THR A 28 2.14 -37.92 1.74
CA THR A 28 1.58 -38.87 2.72
C THR A 28 2.63 -39.45 3.68
N ASN A 29 3.91 -39.28 3.37
CA ASN A 29 5.01 -39.87 4.14
C ASN A 29 5.22 -39.17 5.50
N ALA A 30 5.03 -37.85 5.58
CA ALA A 30 5.22 -37.10 6.82
C ALA A 30 4.17 -37.45 7.88
N THR A 31 2.90 -37.58 7.48
CA THR A 31 1.80 -37.89 8.40
C THR A 31 1.80 -39.34 8.89
N ALA A 32 2.22 -40.30 8.05
CA ALA A 32 2.36 -41.69 8.43
C ALA A 32 3.48 -41.92 9.46
N GLN A 33 4.62 -41.25 9.27
CA GLN A 33 5.77 -41.39 10.18
C GLN A 33 5.49 -40.74 11.54
N THR A 34 4.89 -39.55 11.59
CA THR A 34 4.46 -38.90 12.86
C THR A 34 3.42 -39.73 13.61
N ARG A 35 2.48 -40.38 12.91
CA ARG A 35 1.48 -41.27 13.52
C ARG A 35 2.09 -42.53 14.13
N SER A 36 3.12 -43.09 13.49
CA SER A 36 3.82 -44.26 14.04
C SER A 36 4.68 -43.92 15.27
N ALA A 37 5.31 -42.74 15.29
CA ALA A 37 6.11 -42.27 16.43
C ALA A 37 5.23 -41.99 17.67
N SER A 38 4.08 -41.35 17.48
CA SER A 38 3.13 -41.10 18.58
C SER A 38 2.55 -42.39 19.16
N GLN A 39 2.23 -43.37 18.32
CA GLN A 39 1.77 -44.70 18.76
C GLN A 39 2.83 -45.45 19.59
N LYS A 40 4.09 -45.37 19.17
CA LYS A 40 5.22 -45.97 19.90
C LYS A 40 5.37 -45.35 21.29
N LEU A 41 5.34 -44.03 21.40
CA LEU A 41 5.52 -43.33 22.68
C LEU A 41 4.38 -43.59 23.66
N GLU A 42 3.15 -43.70 23.14
CA GLU A 42 1.98 -44.06 23.95
C GLU A 42 2.10 -45.47 24.53
N ALA A 43 2.59 -46.44 23.75
CA ALA A 43 2.85 -47.80 24.27
C ALA A 43 3.91 -47.80 25.39
N ILE A 44 4.96 -47.00 25.25
CA ILE A 44 6.01 -46.84 26.28
C ILE A 44 5.41 -46.22 27.55
N ARG A 45 4.57 -45.18 27.41
CA ARG A 45 3.86 -44.55 28.53
C ARG A 45 3.02 -45.56 29.31
N GLN A 46 2.21 -46.35 28.61
CA GLN A 46 1.37 -47.37 29.24
C GLN A 46 2.18 -48.43 30.00
N LEU A 47 3.33 -48.86 29.45
CA LEU A 47 4.22 -49.81 30.12
C LEU A 47 4.84 -49.21 31.39
N MET A 48 5.33 -47.96 31.30
CA MET A 48 5.91 -47.25 32.44
C MET A 48 4.90 -47.02 33.56
N GLU A 49 3.70 -46.52 33.23
CA GLU A 49 2.64 -46.26 34.20
C GLU A 49 2.10 -47.54 34.84
N LYS A 50 1.92 -48.62 34.06
CA LYS A 50 1.49 -49.91 34.60
C LYS A 50 2.56 -50.51 35.53
N GLY A 51 3.84 -50.37 35.19
CA GLY A 51 4.94 -50.82 36.06
C GLY A 51 5.02 -50.03 37.35
N GLN A 52 4.86 -48.71 37.26
CA GLN A 52 4.74 -47.82 38.40
C GLN A 52 3.55 -48.20 39.30
N GLY A 53 2.39 -48.49 38.70
CA GLY A 53 1.21 -48.96 39.43
C GLY A 53 1.46 -50.26 40.20
N LEU A 54 2.05 -51.27 39.54
CA LEU A 54 2.42 -52.54 40.19
C LEU A 54 3.40 -52.32 41.35
N TYR A 55 4.40 -51.45 41.14
CA TYR A 55 5.37 -51.09 42.17
C TYR A 55 4.70 -50.42 43.38
N ILE A 56 3.80 -49.45 43.16
CA ILE A 56 3.06 -48.77 44.24
C ILE A 56 2.20 -49.76 45.03
N THR A 57 1.62 -50.77 44.37
CA THR A 57 0.84 -51.83 45.04
C THR A 57 1.69 -52.90 45.74
N GLY A 58 3.02 -52.78 45.74
CA GLY A 58 3.94 -53.73 46.35
C GLY A 58 4.20 -55.00 45.53
N ASN A 59 3.62 -55.12 44.33
CA ASN A 59 3.91 -56.23 43.41
C ASN A 59 5.22 -55.96 42.66
N TYR A 60 6.33 -56.02 43.38
CA TYR A 60 7.65 -55.71 42.85
C TYR A 60 8.11 -56.70 41.77
N GLN A 61 7.76 -57.98 41.90
CA GLN A 61 8.10 -59.00 40.91
C GLN A 61 7.39 -58.73 39.58
N GLY A 62 6.08 -58.49 39.61
CA GLY A 62 5.32 -58.13 38.41
C GLY A 62 5.78 -56.82 37.78
N ALA A 63 6.17 -55.82 38.60
CA ALA A 63 6.75 -54.57 38.11
C ALA A 63 8.11 -54.80 37.42
N ALA A 64 9.00 -55.60 38.02
CA ALA A 64 10.30 -55.93 37.44
C ALA A 64 10.16 -56.65 36.09
N ASP A 65 9.29 -57.66 36.00
CA ASP A 65 9.03 -58.40 34.77
C ASP A 65 8.48 -57.47 33.66
N LEU A 66 7.60 -56.54 34.03
CA LEU A 66 7.04 -55.57 33.10
C LEU A 66 8.08 -54.58 32.60
N PHE A 67 8.94 -54.05 33.47
CA PHE A 67 10.00 -53.13 33.05
C PHE A 67 11.08 -53.83 32.21
N GLU A 68 11.46 -55.07 32.54
CA GLU A 68 12.36 -55.86 31.70
C GLU A 68 11.75 -56.17 30.33
N GLY A 69 10.47 -56.55 30.29
CA GLY A 69 9.73 -56.72 29.04
C GLY A 69 9.67 -55.42 28.24
N GLY A 70 9.44 -54.30 28.91
CA GLY A 70 9.44 -52.96 28.33
C GLY A 70 10.78 -52.61 27.71
N PHE A 71 11.90 -52.88 28.39
CA PHE A 71 13.24 -52.67 27.85
C PHE A 71 13.52 -53.52 26.61
N LYS A 72 13.12 -54.80 26.62
CA LYS A 72 13.27 -55.70 25.46
C LYS A 72 12.54 -55.17 24.22
N GLN A 73 11.39 -54.52 24.41
CA GLN A 73 10.60 -53.95 23.33
C GLN A 73 11.07 -52.54 22.94
N TYR A 74 11.47 -51.75 23.93
CA TYR A 74 11.86 -50.34 23.80
C TYR A 74 13.10 -50.08 24.68
N PRO A 75 14.31 -50.08 24.11
CA PRO A 75 15.56 -50.10 24.88
C PRO A 75 15.92 -48.74 25.50
N TYR A 76 15.03 -48.18 26.31
CA TYR A 76 15.27 -46.96 27.11
C TYR A 76 15.80 -47.32 28.49
N SER A 77 16.85 -46.63 28.93
CA SER A 77 17.57 -46.92 30.17
C SER A 77 16.67 -46.82 31.43
N ALA A 78 15.63 -45.97 31.40
CA ALA A 78 14.64 -45.84 32.48
C ALA A 78 14.00 -47.19 32.89
N PHE A 79 13.73 -48.07 31.92
CA PHE A 79 13.18 -49.40 32.20
C PHE A 79 14.15 -50.25 33.03
N LEU A 80 15.44 -50.23 32.71
CA LEU A 80 16.46 -50.99 33.44
C LEU A 80 16.65 -50.46 34.86
N PHE A 81 16.69 -49.14 35.03
CA PHE A 81 16.81 -48.54 36.36
C PHE A 81 15.62 -48.95 37.24
N ASN A 82 14.40 -48.85 36.71
CA ASN A 82 13.18 -49.15 37.44
C ASN A 82 13.08 -50.65 37.79
N ALA A 83 13.50 -51.55 36.89
CA ALA A 83 13.63 -52.98 37.19
C ALA A 83 14.64 -53.24 38.32
N GLY A 84 15.78 -52.54 38.33
CA GLY A 84 16.77 -52.62 39.41
C GLY A 84 16.22 -52.19 40.77
N ILE A 85 15.40 -51.14 40.81
CA ILE A 85 14.70 -50.69 42.03
C ILE A 85 13.72 -51.78 42.52
N CYS A 86 12.97 -52.41 41.62
CA CYS A 86 12.08 -53.52 41.97
C CYS A 86 12.84 -54.71 42.58
N TYR A 87 13.96 -55.15 41.98
CA TYR A 87 14.77 -56.24 42.55
C TYR A 87 15.40 -55.87 43.89
N GLN A 88 15.80 -54.61 44.05
CA GLN A 88 16.29 -54.13 45.33
C GLN A 88 15.21 -54.22 46.42
N LYS A 89 13.94 -53.93 46.09
CA LYS A 89 12.80 -54.10 47.02
C LYS A 89 12.48 -55.55 47.34
N LEU A 90 12.78 -56.48 46.43
CA LEU A 90 12.67 -57.92 46.64
C LEU A 90 13.85 -58.52 47.43
N SER A 91 14.86 -57.71 47.80
CA SER A 91 16.15 -58.17 48.34
C SER A 91 16.95 -59.08 47.39
N GLU A 92 16.64 -59.07 46.10
CA GLU A 92 17.35 -59.80 45.06
C GLU A 92 18.57 -59.01 44.56
N THR A 93 19.55 -58.82 45.46
CA THR A 93 20.69 -57.91 45.28
C THR A 93 21.48 -58.18 43.98
N ASP A 94 21.67 -59.43 43.60
CA ASP A 94 22.41 -59.78 42.37
C ASP A 94 21.71 -59.33 41.09
N ARG A 95 20.38 -59.48 41.04
CA ARG A 95 19.58 -59.01 39.90
C ARG A 95 19.51 -57.50 39.87
N ALA A 96 19.38 -56.85 41.03
CA ALA A 96 19.43 -55.39 41.14
C ALA A 96 20.78 -54.82 40.63
N LEU A 97 21.90 -55.40 41.07
CA LEU A 97 23.24 -55.04 40.59
C LEU A 97 23.38 -55.25 39.08
N GLY A 98 22.87 -56.37 38.56
CA GLY A 98 22.84 -56.64 37.12
C GLY A 98 22.14 -55.52 36.34
N LYS A 99 20.95 -55.11 36.77
CA LYS A 99 20.17 -54.05 36.11
C LYS A 99 20.80 -52.67 36.20
N PHE A 100 21.39 -52.30 37.34
CA PHE A 100 22.09 -51.01 37.44
C PHE A 100 23.38 -50.96 36.62
N ARG A 101 24.10 -52.07 36.47
CA ARG A 101 25.25 -52.15 35.56
C ARG A 101 24.82 -52.08 34.09
N GLU A 102 23.74 -52.77 33.73
CA GLU A 102 23.15 -52.71 32.39
C GLU A 102 22.69 -51.28 32.06
N TYR A 103 22.06 -50.58 33.01
CA TYR A 103 21.70 -49.17 32.90
C TYR A 103 22.89 -48.28 32.50
N LEU A 104 24.01 -48.39 33.22
CA LEU A 104 25.23 -47.62 32.94
C LEU A 104 25.92 -48.04 31.64
N THR A 105 25.63 -49.24 31.13
CA THR A 105 26.14 -49.72 29.83
C THR A 105 25.33 -49.13 28.69
N VAL A 106 24.01 -49.07 28.85
CA VAL A 106 23.08 -48.53 27.85
C VAL A 106 23.15 -47.00 27.78
N ASP A 107 23.30 -46.34 28.95
CA ASP A 107 23.40 -44.89 29.05
C ASP A 107 24.59 -44.48 29.93
N PRO A 108 25.83 -44.53 29.37
CA PRO A 108 27.04 -44.16 30.10
C PRO A 108 27.08 -42.68 30.52
N THR A 109 26.30 -41.85 29.82
CA THR A 109 26.20 -40.39 30.02
C THR A 109 24.96 -39.99 30.81
N ALA A 110 24.29 -40.95 31.46
CA ALA A 110 23.09 -40.69 32.22
C ALA A 110 23.31 -39.56 33.26
N PRO A 111 22.37 -38.62 33.40
CA PRO A 111 22.52 -37.48 34.33
C PRO A 111 22.75 -37.89 35.79
N ASP A 112 22.32 -39.09 36.18
CA ASP A 112 22.50 -39.65 37.51
C ASP A 112 23.54 -40.77 37.59
N ALA A 113 24.38 -40.97 36.56
CA ALA A 113 25.35 -42.08 36.47
C ALA A 113 26.22 -42.23 37.73
N ASP A 114 26.74 -41.14 38.28
CA ASP A 114 27.58 -41.20 39.48
C ASP A 114 26.80 -41.62 40.73
N LYS A 115 25.53 -41.20 40.85
CA LYS A 115 24.63 -41.67 41.92
C LYS A 115 24.35 -43.17 41.77
N VAL A 116 24.21 -43.66 40.55
CA VAL A 116 24.02 -45.09 40.28
C VAL A 116 25.28 -45.90 40.61
N LYS A 117 26.47 -45.41 40.26
CA LYS A 117 27.75 -46.06 40.65
C LYS A 117 27.90 -46.15 42.17
N GLN A 118 27.57 -45.07 42.89
CA GLN A 118 27.55 -45.08 44.36
C GLN A 118 26.55 -46.09 44.92
N ARG A 119 25.37 -46.20 44.30
CA ARG A 119 24.35 -47.20 44.67
C ARG A 119 24.85 -48.62 44.46
N ILE A 120 25.49 -48.90 43.33
CA ILE A 120 26.13 -50.20 43.04
C ILE A 120 27.16 -50.53 44.11
N ALA A 121 28.08 -49.60 44.41
CA ALA A 121 29.11 -49.80 45.42
C ALA A 121 28.52 -50.08 46.83
N ALA A 122 27.45 -49.37 47.20
CA ALA A 122 26.76 -49.60 48.48
C ALA A 122 26.10 -50.98 48.56
N LEU A 123 25.47 -51.43 47.47
CA LEU A 123 24.85 -52.76 47.38
C LEU A 123 25.91 -53.88 47.41
N GLU A 124 27.04 -53.68 46.73
CA GLU A 124 28.19 -54.61 46.76
C GLU A 124 28.79 -54.71 48.17
N ALA A 125 28.99 -53.58 48.86
CA ALA A 125 29.49 -53.57 50.23
C ALA A 125 28.51 -54.28 51.19
N THR A 126 27.20 -54.07 51.04
CA THR A 126 26.18 -54.76 51.84
C THR A 126 26.20 -56.27 51.59
N LYS A 127 26.39 -56.70 50.34
CA LYS A 127 26.54 -58.11 49.97
C LYS A 127 27.78 -58.74 50.60
N ALA A 128 28.90 -58.02 50.66
CA ALA A 128 30.17 -58.51 51.20
C ALA A 128 30.18 -58.67 52.74
N VAL A 129 29.33 -57.94 53.45
CA VAL A 129 29.23 -57.96 54.93
C VAL A 129 28.24 -59.04 55.44
N ALA A 130 27.41 -59.63 54.58
CA ALA A 130 26.57 -60.76 54.94
C ALA A 130 27.42 -62.06 55.04
N PRO A 131 27.47 -62.76 56.19
CA PRO A 131 28.26 -63.98 56.30
C PRO A 131 27.69 -65.10 55.41
N PRO A 132 28.53 -65.95 54.80
CA PRO A 132 28.07 -67.05 53.97
C PRO A 132 27.37 -68.09 54.85
N VAL A 133 26.09 -68.33 54.60
CA VAL A 133 25.39 -69.49 55.17
C VAL A 133 25.93 -70.72 54.46
N ALA A 134 26.80 -71.46 55.15
CA ALA A 134 27.30 -72.74 54.66
C ALA A 134 26.18 -73.78 54.70
N GLU A 135 25.79 -74.29 53.53
CA GLU A 135 25.12 -75.58 53.43
C GLU A 135 26.11 -76.70 53.74
N LEU A 136 25.74 -77.60 54.65
CA LEU A 136 26.21 -78.99 54.69
C LEU A 136 25.10 -79.84 55.33
N GLY A 137 24.57 -80.79 54.55
CA GLY A 137 23.44 -81.62 54.93
C GLY A 137 23.77 -82.86 55.77
N GLY A 138 22.70 -83.60 56.10
CA GLY A 138 22.74 -85.04 56.29
C GLY A 138 22.87 -85.58 57.73
N SER A 139 21.81 -86.26 58.16
CA SER A 139 21.76 -87.41 59.09
C SER A 139 21.78 -87.17 60.62
N GLY A 140 20.63 -87.50 61.25
CA GLY A 140 20.59 -88.51 62.33
C GLY A 140 20.49 -88.04 63.78
N GLY A 141 19.27 -88.07 64.33
CA GLY A 141 18.97 -88.84 65.54
C GLY A 141 19.34 -88.32 66.96
N ILE A 142 18.26 -88.00 67.69
CA ILE A 142 17.92 -88.29 69.11
C ILE A 142 18.74 -87.67 70.27
N GLY A 143 18.03 -86.92 71.13
CA GLY A 143 18.06 -87.16 72.60
C GLY A 143 18.44 -86.01 73.53
N GLY A 144 17.45 -85.47 74.24
CA GLY A 144 17.55 -85.28 75.70
C GLY A 144 17.97 -83.91 76.28
N GLY A 145 16.96 -83.12 76.68
CA GLY A 145 16.78 -82.55 78.03
C GLY A 145 17.86 -81.70 78.71
N GLY A 146 17.50 -80.47 79.12
CA GLY A 146 18.23 -79.73 80.15
C GLY A 146 17.87 -78.25 80.23
N SER A 147 17.19 -77.87 81.31
CA SER A 147 16.61 -76.57 81.59
C SER A 147 17.56 -75.55 82.23
N ALA A 148 17.21 -74.27 82.05
CA ALA A 148 17.31 -73.13 82.97
C ALA A 148 18.62 -72.33 83.07
N GLY A 149 18.47 -71.00 82.89
CA GLY A 149 18.98 -70.04 83.88
C GLY A 149 19.80 -68.84 83.38
N LEU A 150 19.09 -67.70 83.21
CA LEU A 150 19.48 -66.34 83.64
C LEU A 150 20.47 -65.47 82.82
N ALA A 151 19.85 -64.45 82.20
CA ALA A 151 20.04 -63.00 82.40
C ALA A 151 21.31 -62.27 81.91
N GLY A 152 21.03 -61.18 81.16
CA GLY A 152 21.92 -60.07 80.78
C GLY A 152 22.11 -59.97 79.27
N SER A 153 22.07 -58.83 78.58
CA SER A 153 21.66 -57.45 78.87
C SER A 153 21.52 -56.77 77.48
N GLY A 154 20.82 -55.63 77.41
CA GLY A 154 21.11 -54.58 76.42
C GLY A 154 20.84 -54.90 74.95
N GLY A 155 19.58 -54.87 74.54
CA GLY A 155 19.24 -54.71 73.13
C GLY A 155 19.67 -53.34 72.60
N ALA A 156 20.40 -53.35 71.50
CA ALA A 156 20.41 -52.27 70.52
C ALA A 156 20.52 -52.93 69.14
N PRO A 157 19.43 -53.05 68.35
CA PRO A 157 19.60 -53.31 66.93
C PRO A 157 20.34 -52.10 66.37
N VAL A 158 21.52 -52.34 65.79
CA VAL A 158 22.24 -51.34 65.00
C VAL A 158 21.26 -50.82 63.96
N ALA A 159 20.90 -49.55 64.10
CA ALA A 159 20.01 -48.86 63.21
C ALA A 159 20.59 -48.92 61.80
N ILE A 160 19.86 -49.58 60.90
CA ILE A 160 19.89 -49.27 59.48
C ILE A 160 19.61 -47.77 59.42
N PRO A 161 20.51 -46.93 58.87
CA PRO A 161 20.18 -45.52 58.71
C PRO A 161 18.91 -45.45 57.84
N PRO A 162 17.85 -44.76 58.28
CA PRO A 162 16.67 -44.58 57.46
C PRO A 162 17.09 -43.69 56.29
N GLY A 163 17.19 -44.26 55.09
CA GLY A 163 17.34 -43.46 53.88
C GLY A 163 16.06 -42.63 53.71
N PRO A 164 16.11 -41.29 53.64
CA PRO A 164 14.93 -40.49 53.42
C PRO A 164 14.60 -40.48 51.93
N ALA A 165 13.38 -40.87 51.57
CA ALA A 165 12.53 -40.28 50.52
C ALA A 165 11.44 -41.29 50.14
N ASP A 166 10.20 -40.81 50.04
CA ASP A 166 8.99 -41.56 49.73
C ASP A 166 9.21 -42.65 48.66
N ASP A 167 8.72 -43.87 48.88
CA ASP A 167 8.92 -45.02 47.99
C ASP A 167 8.52 -44.72 46.54
N ALA A 168 7.58 -43.79 46.34
CA ALA A 168 7.17 -43.28 45.04
C ALA A 168 8.31 -42.57 44.28
N SER A 169 9.22 -41.84 44.94
CA SER A 169 10.30 -41.06 44.33
C SER A 169 11.51 -41.89 43.86
N ALA A 170 11.53 -43.19 44.18
CA ALA A 170 12.62 -44.09 43.83
C ALA A 170 12.70 -44.37 42.33
N MET A 171 11.57 -44.30 41.63
CA MET A 171 11.49 -44.60 40.20
C MET A 171 11.95 -43.42 39.33
N ARG A 172 12.50 -43.76 38.17
CA ARG A 172 12.91 -42.80 37.14
C ARG A 172 11.85 -42.71 36.05
N SER A 173 11.85 -41.56 35.40
CA SER A 173 10.93 -41.22 34.33
C SER A 173 11.71 -40.97 33.04
N LEU A 174 11.04 -41.25 31.92
CA LEU A 174 11.61 -41.02 30.59
C LEU A 174 11.16 -39.64 30.11
N VAL A 175 12.10 -38.78 29.77
CA VAL A 175 11.82 -37.49 29.13
C VAL A 175 12.33 -37.54 27.70
N VAL A 176 11.43 -37.35 26.74
CA VAL A 176 11.73 -37.29 25.30
C VAL A 176 11.54 -35.86 24.83
N VAL A 177 12.58 -35.30 24.21
CA VAL A 177 12.57 -33.94 23.66
C VAL A 177 12.73 -33.99 22.15
N GLU A 178 11.80 -33.37 21.43
CA GLU A 178 11.80 -33.23 19.99
C GLU A 178 11.75 -31.74 19.61
N THR A 179 12.42 -31.38 18.52
CA THR A 179 12.43 -29.99 18.02
C THR A 179 12.06 -29.93 16.55
N GLU A 180 11.46 -28.82 16.16
CA GLU A 180 11.22 -28.45 14.76
C GLU A 180 11.91 -27.10 14.51
N PRO A 181 13.01 -27.06 13.73
CA PRO A 181 13.66 -28.17 13.00
C PRO A 181 14.38 -29.16 13.93
N SER A 182 14.60 -30.38 13.43
CA SER A 182 15.35 -31.42 14.14
C SER A 182 16.84 -31.06 14.27
N ASP A 183 17.57 -31.73 15.17
CA ASP A 183 19.01 -31.55 15.45
C ASP A 183 19.38 -30.26 16.21
N ALA A 184 18.39 -29.59 16.82
CA ALA A 184 18.66 -28.42 17.65
C ALA A 184 19.42 -28.83 18.96
N PRO A 185 20.43 -28.04 19.39
CA PRO A 185 21.13 -28.28 20.66
C PRO A 185 20.22 -28.07 21.87
N LEU A 186 20.37 -28.94 22.87
CA LEU A 186 19.58 -28.97 24.09
C LEU A 186 20.47 -28.89 25.32
N ARG A 187 20.04 -28.11 26.32
CA ARG A 187 20.64 -28.06 27.67
C ARG A 187 19.57 -28.33 28.71
N PHE A 188 19.90 -29.16 29.69
CA PHE A 188 19.00 -29.58 30.77
C PHE A 188 19.53 -29.12 32.11
N TYR A 189 18.67 -28.47 32.89
CA TYR A 189 18.97 -27.98 34.22
C TYR A 189 18.04 -28.62 35.24
N SER A 190 18.57 -29.09 36.35
CA SER A 190 17.78 -29.51 37.52
C SER A 190 17.77 -28.40 38.57
N ARG A 191 16.62 -28.13 39.15
CA ARG A 191 16.50 -27.24 40.31
C ARG A 191 17.04 -27.96 41.55
N THR A 192 18.04 -27.37 42.21
CA THR A 192 18.70 -27.94 43.39
C THR A 192 18.16 -27.40 44.71
N GLU A 193 17.49 -26.24 44.68
CA GLU A 193 16.94 -25.58 45.86
C GLU A 193 15.46 -25.23 45.65
N ASP A 194 14.61 -25.57 46.60
CA ASP A 194 13.17 -25.27 46.52
C ASP A 194 12.89 -23.75 46.54
N ALA A 195 13.75 -22.97 47.19
CA ALA A 195 13.66 -21.51 47.22
C ALA A 195 14.32 -20.81 46.01
N ALA A 196 14.85 -21.56 45.03
CA ALA A 196 15.55 -20.97 43.88
C ALA A 196 14.64 -20.02 43.07
N PRO A 197 15.17 -18.89 42.57
CA PRO A 197 14.46 -18.05 41.61
C PRO A 197 14.10 -18.81 40.32
N ALA A 198 13.11 -18.30 39.59
CA ALA A 198 12.77 -18.81 38.26
C ALA A 198 13.98 -18.70 37.32
N PHE A 199 14.13 -19.69 36.43
CA PHE A 199 15.23 -19.73 35.48
C PHE A 199 15.16 -18.54 34.50
N LYS A 200 16.30 -17.89 34.27
CA LYS A 200 16.46 -16.79 33.30
C LYS A 200 17.55 -17.13 32.29
N LEU A 201 17.21 -17.09 31.00
CA LEU A 201 18.17 -17.26 29.91
C LEU A 201 19.32 -16.26 30.02
N GLY A 202 20.55 -16.74 29.79
CA GLY A 202 21.78 -15.92 29.85
C GLY A 202 22.23 -15.49 31.26
N ALA A 203 21.52 -15.87 32.33
CA ALA A 203 21.91 -15.57 33.72
C ALA A 203 22.70 -16.71 34.37
N GLN A 204 23.32 -16.45 35.52
CA GLN A 204 24.04 -17.47 36.31
C GLN A 204 23.11 -18.49 36.99
N ASN A 205 21.82 -18.17 37.16
CA ASN A 205 20.78 -19.05 37.72
C ASN A 205 21.19 -19.81 39.00
N PRO A 206 21.44 -19.12 40.14
CA PRO A 206 21.72 -19.79 41.41
C PRO A 206 20.55 -20.71 41.81
N GLY A 207 20.86 -21.90 42.32
CA GLY A 207 19.87 -22.93 42.64
C GLY A 207 19.46 -23.82 41.44
N TRP A 208 20.10 -23.64 40.28
CA TRP A 208 19.98 -24.52 39.12
C TRP A 208 21.34 -25.13 38.76
N LYS A 209 21.34 -26.43 38.46
CA LYS A 209 22.55 -27.15 38.04
C LYS A 209 22.32 -27.77 36.66
N GLU A 210 23.24 -27.56 35.74
CA GLU A 210 23.25 -28.26 34.45
C GLU A 210 23.53 -29.75 34.68
N ILE A 211 22.69 -30.61 34.10
CA ILE A 211 22.74 -32.06 34.31
C ILE A 211 23.01 -32.85 33.02
N ALA A 212 22.76 -32.25 31.85
CA ALA A 212 23.02 -32.87 30.56
C ALA A 212 23.01 -31.85 29.42
N THR A 213 23.73 -32.20 28.35
CA THR A 213 23.69 -31.54 27.05
C THR A 213 23.43 -32.60 25.98
N ALA A 214 22.56 -32.32 25.02
CA ALA A 214 22.20 -33.26 23.96
C ALA A 214 21.81 -32.53 22.66
N ARG A 215 21.41 -33.29 21.63
CA ARG A 215 20.79 -32.77 20.40
C ARG A 215 19.47 -33.48 20.14
N ALA A 216 18.48 -32.75 19.64
CA ALA A 216 17.15 -33.28 19.40
C ALA A 216 17.07 -34.19 18.15
N PRO A 217 16.32 -35.31 18.16
CA PRO A 217 15.55 -35.81 19.29
C PRO A 217 16.45 -36.43 20.37
N ALA A 218 16.23 -36.06 21.63
CA ALA A 218 16.97 -36.58 22.78
C ALA A 218 16.03 -37.28 23.76
N ASN A 219 16.57 -38.24 24.51
CA ASN A 219 15.85 -38.90 25.60
C ASN A 219 16.73 -38.99 26.84
N LEU A 220 16.16 -38.69 28.00
CA LEU A 220 16.85 -38.71 29.29
C LEU A 220 16.06 -39.51 30.31
N THR A 221 16.77 -40.27 31.14
CA THR A 221 16.22 -40.90 32.33
C THR A 221 16.41 -39.96 33.52
N LEU A 222 15.32 -39.41 34.04
CA LEU A 222 15.34 -38.38 35.09
C LEU A 222 14.69 -38.83 36.39
N ALA A 223 15.23 -38.33 37.50
CA ALA A 223 14.65 -38.45 38.84
C ALA A 223 13.43 -37.55 39.02
N VAL A 224 12.64 -37.80 40.06
CA VAL A 224 11.58 -36.86 40.47
C VAL A 224 12.20 -35.50 40.78
N GLY A 225 11.60 -34.43 40.25
CA GLY A 225 12.07 -33.07 40.49
C GLY A 225 11.66 -32.08 39.40
N LYS A 226 12.06 -30.82 39.59
CA LYS A 226 11.80 -29.72 38.66
C LYS A 226 13.02 -29.48 37.76
N TYR A 227 12.77 -29.44 36.46
CA TYR A 227 13.78 -29.28 35.43
C TYR A 227 13.46 -28.11 34.53
N HIS A 228 14.49 -27.56 33.90
CA HIS A 228 14.39 -26.54 32.87
C HIS A 228 15.12 -27.03 31.63
N VAL A 229 14.45 -27.02 30.49
CA VAL A 229 15.02 -27.42 29.20
C VAL A 229 15.20 -26.18 28.36
N VAL A 230 16.42 -25.97 27.88
CA VAL A 230 16.76 -24.88 26.95
C VAL A 230 17.09 -25.50 25.61
N VAL A 231 16.35 -25.09 24.58
CA VAL A 231 16.68 -25.29 23.17
C VAL A 231 17.47 -24.07 22.72
N GLU A 232 18.76 -24.26 22.45
CA GLU A 232 19.64 -23.17 22.05
C GLU A 232 19.23 -22.62 20.68
N LYS A 233 19.64 -21.38 20.41
CA LYS A 233 19.52 -20.77 19.08
C LYS A 233 20.11 -21.71 18.03
N PHE A 234 19.31 -22.06 17.03
CA PHE A 234 19.70 -23.05 16.02
C PHE A 234 19.38 -22.55 14.62
N ARG A 235 20.41 -22.33 13.80
CA ARG A 235 20.28 -21.73 12.46
C ARG A 235 19.57 -20.35 12.56
N ASP A 236 18.53 -20.13 11.78
CA ASP A 236 17.72 -18.90 11.74
C ASP A 236 16.56 -18.91 12.76
N PHE A 237 16.51 -19.91 13.63
CA PHE A 237 15.49 -20.06 14.65
C PHE A 237 15.96 -19.51 16.00
N ASN A 238 15.05 -18.80 16.68
CA ASN A 238 15.25 -18.27 18.02
C ASN A 238 15.30 -19.39 19.07
N GLU A 239 16.01 -19.13 20.16
CA GLU A 239 16.03 -20.02 21.32
C GLU A 239 14.64 -20.16 21.96
N SER A 240 14.39 -21.32 22.56
CA SER A 240 13.14 -21.66 23.24
C SER A 240 13.45 -22.42 24.52
N HIS A 241 12.60 -22.32 25.54
CA HIS A 241 12.85 -22.97 26.82
C HIS A 241 11.55 -23.26 27.57
N ALA A 242 11.56 -24.27 28.44
CA ALA A 242 10.39 -24.68 29.21
C ALA A 242 10.75 -25.35 30.54
N ASP A 243 9.88 -25.17 31.54
CA ASP A 243 9.92 -25.92 32.79
C ASP A 243 9.23 -27.28 32.62
N ILE A 244 9.80 -28.31 33.24
CA ILE A 244 9.25 -29.67 33.30
C ILE A 244 9.23 -30.13 34.76
N ASP A 245 8.06 -30.47 35.26
CA ASP A 245 7.90 -31.12 36.57
C ASP A 245 7.80 -32.64 36.38
N VAL A 246 8.84 -33.36 36.78
CA VAL A 246 8.97 -34.80 36.57
C VAL A 246 8.48 -35.55 37.79
N SER A 247 7.40 -36.30 37.62
CA SER A 247 6.83 -37.26 38.56
C SER A 247 7.36 -38.67 38.28
N PRO A 248 7.35 -39.59 39.25
CA PRO A 248 8.00 -40.89 39.12
C PRO A 248 7.25 -41.86 38.19
N GLY A 249 8.00 -42.61 37.38
CA GLY A 249 7.45 -43.67 36.53
C GLY A 249 6.60 -43.19 35.35
N HIS A 250 6.75 -41.93 34.93
CA HIS A 250 5.98 -41.33 33.83
C HIS A 250 6.85 -41.12 32.58
N VAL A 251 6.19 -40.84 31.46
CA VAL A 251 6.84 -40.50 30.19
C VAL A 251 6.42 -39.10 29.75
N TYR A 252 7.37 -38.18 29.75
CA TYR A 252 7.19 -36.80 29.33
C TYR A 252 7.64 -36.63 27.88
N GLN A 253 6.79 -36.02 27.05
CA GLN A 253 7.15 -35.61 25.69
C GLN A 253 7.14 -34.09 25.63
N PHE A 254 8.28 -33.50 25.28
CA PHE A 254 8.40 -32.08 25.02
C PHE A 254 8.67 -31.88 23.54
N LYS A 255 7.72 -31.25 22.84
CA LYS A 255 7.88 -30.86 21.43
C LYS A 255 8.04 -29.35 21.34
N ALA A 256 9.23 -28.89 21.00
CA ALA A 256 9.52 -27.48 20.81
C ALA A 256 9.51 -27.11 19.32
N ASN A 257 8.56 -26.26 18.92
CA ASN A 257 8.61 -25.62 17.61
C ASN A 257 9.33 -24.29 17.77
N LEU A 258 10.53 -24.18 17.19
CA LEU A 258 11.31 -22.97 17.30
C LEU A 258 10.68 -21.89 16.39
N SER A 259 10.63 -20.65 16.85
CA SER A 259 10.19 -19.53 16.01
C SER A 259 11.36 -19.02 15.18
N GLN A 260 11.15 -18.80 13.89
CA GLN A 260 12.13 -18.11 13.07
C GLN A 260 11.99 -16.60 13.30
N GLY A 261 13.09 -15.85 13.32
CA GLY A 261 13.08 -14.40 13.53
C GLY A 261 12.36 -13.61 12.43
N GLU A 262 12.43 -12.28 12.50
CA GLU A 262 11.92 -11.40 11.42
C GLU A 262 12.67 -11.71 10.13
N PHE A 263 11.96 -12.35 9.19
CA PHE A 263 12.48 -12.65 7.89
C PHE A 263 12.49 -11.40 7.03
N MET A 264 13.64 -11.10 6.42
CA MET A 264 13.73 -10.05 5.43
C MET A 264 13.52 -10.63 4.04
N ALA A 265 12.93 -9.84 3.16
CA ALA A 265 12.78 -10.11 1.74
C ALA A 265 13.07 -8.83 0.97
N PHE A 266 13.51 -8.94 -0.29
CA PHE A 266 13.81 -7.75 -1.09
C PHE A 266 12.58 -7.38 -1.92
N LEU A 267 12.02 -6.20 -1.69
CA LEU A 267 10.91 -5.68 -2.48
C LEU A 267 11.41 -4.56 -3.38
N ARG A 268 11.14 -4.67 -4.68
CA ARG A 268 11.37 -3.63 -5.68
C ARG A 268 10.05 -3.16 -6.26
N VAL A 269 9.82 -1.86 -6.22
CA VAL A 269 8.62 -1.20 -6.76
C VAL A 269 9.02 -0.33 -7.94
N SER A 270 8.45 -0.65 -9.11
CA SER A 270 8.63 0.05 -10.37
C SER A 270 7.28 0.59 -10.83
N ALA A 271 7.27 1.71 -11.57
CA ALA A 271 6.04 2.26 -12.15
C ALA A 271 6.27 2.74 -13.59
N ASN A 272 5.20 2.85 -14.36
CA ASN A 272 5.20 3.45 -15.70
C ASN A 272 5.59 4.95 -15.70
N VAL A 273 5.72 5.57 -14.52
CA VAL A 273 6.22 6.94 -14.33
C VAL A 273 7.47 6.90 -13.46
N LYS A 274 8.52 7.59 -13.91
CA LYS A 274 9.78 7.71 -13.14
C LYS A 274 9.63 8.75 -12.03
N GLY A 275 10.15 8.43 -10.85
CA GLY A 275 10.17 9.35 -9.71
C GLY A 275 8.82 9.49 -9.01
N ALA A 276 7.92 8.52 -9.16
CA ALA A 276 6.70 8.44 -8.35
C ALA A 276 7.08 8.13 -6.91
N TYR A 277 6.39 8.72 -5.95
CA TYR A 277 6.63 8.56 -4.52
C TYR A 277 5.97 7.28 -4.01
N VAL A 278 6.70 6.51 -3.21
CA VAL A 278 6.25 5.22 -2.70
C VAL A 278 6.22 5.26 -1.17
N TRP A 279 5.12 4.85 -0.55
CA TRP A 279 5.02 4.56 0.88
C TRP A 279 4.76 3.07 1.06
N LEU A 280 5.40 2.49 2.08
CA LEU A 280 5.22 1.10 2.48
C LEU A 280 4.52 1.06 3.83
N ASP A 281 3.40 0.35 3.90
CA ASP A 281 2.54 0.19 5.08
C ASP A 281 2.14 1.51 5.75
N ASP A 282 2.04 2.58 4.96
CA ASP A 282 1.68 3.90 5.46
C ASP A 282 0.76 4.62 4.47
N LYS A 283 -0.50 4.20 4.48
CA LYS A 283 -1.56 4.85 3.70
C LYS A 283 -1.81 6.30 4.12
N LYS A 284 -1.53 6.65 5.39
CA LYS A 284 -1.79 7.99 5.94
C LYS A 284 -0.65 8.98 5.70
N LYS A 285 0.52 8.49 5.27
CA LYS A 285 1.74 9.27 5.01
C LYS A 285 2.23 10.00 6.26
N GLU A 286 2.11 9.34 7.41
CA GLU A 286 2.62 9.86 8.68
C GLU A 286 4.16 9.85 8.71
N ARG A 287 4.77 8.93 7.95
CA ARG A 287 6.22 8.79 7.76
C ARG A 287 6.66 9.39 6.42
N PRO A 288 7.96 9.73 6.30
CA PRO A 288 8.55 10.04 5.00
C PRO A 288 8.26 8.91 3.99
N PHE A 289 8.17 9.26 2.71
CA PHE A 289 8.04 8.25 1.66
C PHE A 289 9.24 7.29 1.72
N TRP A 290 8.98 6.02 1.50
CA TRP A 290 9.97 4.95 1.50
C TRP A 290 11.00 5.15 0.38
N GLY A 291 10.55 5.55 -0.82
CA GLY A 291 11.44 5.87 -1.92
C GLY A 291 10.75 6.46 -3.14
N THR A 292 11.48 6.57 -4.25
CA THR A 292 10.93 7.02 -5.54
C THR A 292 11.18 5.99 -6.65
N THR A 293 10.20 5.77 -7.52
CA THR A 293 10.27 4.69 -8.52
C THR A 293 11.37 4.91 -9.58
N PRO A 294 12.10 3.86 -9.97
CA PRO A 294 12.13 2.53 -9.35
C PRO A 294 12.90 2.56 -8.01
N HIS A 295 12.34 1.92 -6.97
CA HIS A 295 12.97 1.82 -5.66
C HIS A 295 12.97 0.36 -5.17
N GLY A 296 13.98 -0.07 -4.44
CA GLY A 296 13.95 -1.37 -3.79
C GLY A 296 14.87 -1.44 -2.58
N GLU A 297 14.39 -2.15 -1.54
CA GLU A 297 15.05 -2.31 -0.25
C GLU A 297 14.62 -3.62 0.41
N LEU A 298 15.29 -4.01 1.49
CA LEU A 298 14.87 -5.12 2.34
C LEU A 298 13.67 -4.69 3.20
N VAL A 299 12.62 -5.49 3.17
CA VAL A 299 11.37 -5.34 3.94
C VAL A 299 11.10 -6.62 4.71
N SER A 300 10.23 -6.59 5.72
CA SER A 300 9.81 -7.82 6.38
C SER A 300 9.09 -8.75 5.40
N ALA A 301 9.12 -10.06 5.65
CA ALA A 301 8.33 -11.01 4.90
C ALA A 301 6.88 -10.97 5.42
N GLY A 302 5.91 -11.04 4.52
CA GLY A 302 4.50 -10.97 4.85
C GLY A 302 3.67 -10.12 3.90
N PRO A 303 2.41 -9.82 4.28
CA PRO A 303 1.57 -8.90 3.53
C PRO A 303 2.00 -7.46 3.81
N HIS A 304 2.17 -6.70 2.74
CA HIS A 304 2.46 -5.27 2.76
C HIS A 304 1.43 -4.50 1.93
N GLU A 305 1.24 -3.23 2.25
CA GLU A 305 0.49 -2.29 1.43
C GLU A 305 1.44 -1.24 0.85
N VAL A 306 1.45 -1.11 -0.47
CA VAL A 306 2.28 -0.12 -1.17
C VAL A 306 1.38 0.97 -1.74
N LEU A 307 1.57 2.20 -1.27
CA LEU A 307 0.94 3.39 -1.82
C LEU A 307 1.91 4.08 -2.79
N VAL A 308 1.49 4.28 -4.03
CA VAL A 308 2.27 4.98 -5.06
C VAL A 308 1.54 6.25 -5.51
N GLU A 309 2.24 7.38 -5.52
CA GLU A 309 1.70 8.67 -5.96
C GLU A 309 2.63 9.41 -6.91
N ALA A 310 2.07 10.03 -7.94
CA ALA A 310 2.79 10.90 -8.87
C ALA A 310 1.92 12.10 -9.27
N PRO A 311 2.50 13.30 -9.48
CA PRO A 311 1.76 14.45 -9.98
C PRO A 311 1.07 14.15 -11.32
N GLY A 312 -0.23 14.44 -11.42
CA GLY A 312 -1.03 14.16 -12.62
C GLY A 312 -1.58 12.73 -12.73
N PHE A 313 -1.34 11.88 -11.72
CA PHE A 313 -1.82 10.50 -11.68
C PHE A 313 -2.72 10.24 -10.46
N GLU A 314 -3.63 9.29 -10.61
CA GLU A 314 -4.45 8.80 -9.50
C GLU A 314 -3.56 8.00 -8.51
N PRO A 315 -3.66 8.26 -7.20
CA PRO A 315 -2.97 7.46 -6.19
C PRO A 315 -3.39 6.00 -6.28
N LEU A 316 -2.43 5.07 -6.25
CA LEU A 316 -2.70 3.65 -6.22
C LEU A 316 -2.24 3.05 -4.90
N LEU A 317 -3.15 2.40 -4.18
CA LEU A 317 -2.83 1.54 -3.04
C LEU A 317 -2.96 0.08 -3.50
N ALA A 318 -1.87 -0.67 -3.46
CA ALA A 318 -1.82 -2.05 -3.88
C ALA A 318 -1.28 -2.96 -2.75
N PRO A 319 -1.96 -4.06 -2.42
CA PRO A 319 -1.40 -5.06 -1.52
C PRO A 319 -0.34 -5.89 -2.25
N VAL A 320 0.73 -6.26 -1.55
CA VAL A 320 1.77 -7.16 -2.04
C VAL A 320 2.09 -8.20 -0.97
N MET A 321 2.11 -9.47 -1.36
CA MET A 321 2.59 -10.55 -0.50
C MET A 321 4.05 -10.83 -0.86
N VAL A 322 4.94 -10.70 0.13
CA VAL A 322 6.37 -10.95 -0.04
C VAL A 322 6.76 -12.17 0.80
N ASN A 323 7.27 -13.22 0.15
CA ASN A 323 7.70 -14.42 0.85
C ASN A 323 9.13 -14.28 1.38
N HIS A 324 9.47 -15.04 2.41
CA HIS A 324 10.80 -15.02 3.01
C HIS A 324 11.90 -15.33 1.96
N GLY A 325 12.92 -14.47 1.90
CA GLY A 325 14.06 -14.62 0.99
C GLY A 325 13.71 -14.36 -0.48
N GLU A 326 12.46 -14.02 -0.78
CA GLU A 326 12.01 -13.68 -2.13
C GLU A 326 12.60 -12.33 -2.55
N GLN A 327 12.99 -12.25 -3.82
CA GLN A 327 13.18 -10.96 -4.49
C GLN A 327 11.91 -10.68 -5.27
N LYS A 328 11.02 -9.86 -4.69
CA LYS A 328 9.75 -9.50 -5.29
C LYS A 328 9.89 -8.22 -6.11
N GLU A 329 9.49 -8.27 -7.38
CA GLU A 329 9.31 -7.06 -8.18
C GLU A 329 7.81 -6.81 -8.39
N MET A 330 7.38 -5.59 -8.07
CA MET A 330 6.02 -5.11 -8.28
C MET A 330 6.04 -3.97 -9.30
N GLU A 331 5.39 -4.18 -10.44
CA GLU A 331 5.18 -3.15 -11.45
C GLU A 331 3.81 -2.51 -11.29
N VAL A 332 3.81 -1.19 -11.18
CA VAL A 332 2.61 -0.39 -10.99
C VAL A 332 2.29 0.39 -12.26
N ALA A 333 1.10 0.15 -12.82
CA ALA A 333 0.56 0.92 -13.92
C ALA A 333 -0.31 2.07 -13.39
N MET A 334 0.27 3.25 -13.22
CA MET A 334 -0.45 4.44 -12.79
C MET A 334 -1.33 5.00 -13.92
N VAL A 335 -2.53 5.44 -13.55
CA VAL A 335 -3.52 6.04 -14.45
C VAL A 335 -3.53 7.55 -14.24
N ARG A 336 -3.56 8.33 -15.34
CA ARG A 336 -3.65 9.79 -15.25
C ARG A 336 -5.02 10.23 -14.75
N VAL A 337 -5.06 11.32 -13.98
CA VAL A 337 -6.33 11.90 -13.52
C VAL A 337 -7.20 12.36 -14.70
N ASN A 338 -8.52 12.32 -14.52
CA ASN A 338 -9.49 12.66 -15.57
C ASN A 338 -9.73 14.17 -15.75
N TYR A 339 -8.79 15.01 -15.32
CA TYR A 339 -8.82 16.46 -15.48
C TYR A 339 -7.44 16.99 -15.89
N GLY A 340 -7.40 18.21 -16.41
CA GLY A 340 -6.17 18.93 -16.74
C GLY A 340 -6.28 20.40 -16.42
N PHE A 341 -5.23 21.14 -16.77
CA PHE A 341 -5.23 22.59 -16.66
C PHE A 341 -4.96 23.23 -18.02
N LEU A 342 -5.65 24.32 -18.31
CA LEU A 342 -5.28 25.26 -19.35
C LEU A 342 -4.54 26.42 -18.69
N ARG A 343 -3.27 26.62 -19.02
CA ARG A 343 -2.44 27.73 -18.53
C ARG A 343 -2.52 28.87 -19.53
N VAL A 344 -3.36 29.86 -19.25
CA VAL A 344 -3.78 30.88 -20.23
C VAL A 344 -3.08 32.22 -19.97
N ASP A 345 -2.52 32.80 -21.03
CA ASP A 345 -2.03 34.18 -21.09
C ASP A 345 -2.44 34.84 -22.42
N SER A 346 -2.27 36.17 -22.52
CA SER A 346 -2.68 36.90 -23.70
C SER A 346 -1.84 38.14 -23.99
N ASN A 347 -1.91 38.65 -25.22
CA ASN A 347 -1.39 39.97 -25.59
C ASN A 347 -2.31 41.14 -25.19
N ALA A 348 -3.54 40.89 -24.74
CA ALA A 348 -4.46 41.93 -24.24
C ALA A 348 -4.19 42.25 -22.76
N PRO A 349 -4.45 43.48 -22.29
CA PRO A 349 -4.16 43.88 -20.91
C PRO A 349 -5.00 43.13 -19.87
N GLU A 350 -6.22 42.74 -20.24
CA GLU A 350 -7.13 41.95 -19.41
C GLU A 350 -7.95 41.04 -20.31
N VAL A 351 -8.05 39.75 -19.95
CA VAL A 351 -8.93 38.80 -20.63
C VAL A 351 -9.77 38.00 -19.62
N LYS A 352 -11.02 37.75 -19.96
CA LYS A 352 -11.95 36.90 -19.21
C LYS A 352 -12.02 35.55 -19.90
N VAL A 353 -11.74 34.48 -19.15
CA VAL A 353 -11.69 33.11 -19.67
C VAL A 353 -12.93 32.34 -19.23
N ARG A 354 -13.58 31.68 -20.19
CA ARG A 354 -14.70 30.78 -19.95
C ARG A 354 -14.44 29.42 -20.60
N ILE A 355 -14.90 28.37 -19.94
CA ILE A 355 -14.91 27.00 -20.48
C ILE A 355 -16.34 26.50 -20.41
N ASP A 356 -16.89 26.04 -21.54
CA ASP A 356 -18.27 25.59 -21.69
C ASP A 356 -19.27 26.61 -21.12
N GLU A 357 -19.10 27.87 -21.53
CA GLU A 357 -19.88 29.04 -21.08
C GLU A 357 -19.71 29.41 -19.60
N GLN A 358 -19.09 28.57 -18.77
CA GLN A 358 -18.84 28.86 -17.37
C GLN A 358 -17.65 29.81 -17.19
N PRO A 359 -17.79 30.91 -16.41
CA PRO A 359 -16.67 31.79 -16.10
C PRO A 359 -15.66 31.08 -15.20
N LYS A 360 -14.39 31.05 -15.62
CA LYS A 360 -13.31 30.39 -14.88
C LYS A 360 -12.36 31.38 -14.21
N GLY A 361 -12.17 32.56 -14.80
CA GLY A 361 -11.34 33.59 -14.20
C GLY A 361 -11.02 34.75 -15.13
N VAL A 362 -10.17 35.65 -14.65
CA VAL A 362 -9.67 36.81 -15.37
C VAL A 362 -8.15 36.81 -15.29
N TRP A 363 -7.49 36.92 -16.44
CA TRP A 363 -6.05 37.09 -16.53
C TRP A 363 -5.70 38.54 -16.83
N ARG A 364 -4.61 39.04 -16.26
CA ARG A 364 -4.13 40.42 -16.41
C ARG A 364 -2.68 40.42 -16.88
N ALA A 365 -2.33 41.35 -17.77
CA ALA A 365 -0.96 41.51 -18.21
C ALA A 365 -0.03 41.85 -17.03
N GLY A 366 1.12 41.18 -16.96
CA GLY A 366 2.10 41.34 -15.89
C GLY A 366 1.88 40.44 -14.67
N THR A 367 0.84 39.60 -14.65
CA THR A 367 0.67 38.53 -13.64
C THR A 367 1.10 37.17 -14.18
N GLU A 368 1.22 36.19 -13.29
CA GLU A 368 1.39 34.80 -13.72
C GLU A 368 0.23 34.36 -14.63
N PRO A 369 0.49 33.44 -15.59
CA PRO A 369 -0.56 32.82 -16.40
C PRO A 369 -1.69 32.24 -15.55
N LEU A 370 -2.91 32.33 -16.04
CA LEU A 370 -4.10 31.84 -15.33
C LEU A 370 -4.24 30.33 -15.57
N ASP A 371 -4.09 29.55 -14.51
CA ASP A 371 -4.36 28.11 -14.55
C ASP A 371 -5.85 27.83 -14.34
N VAL A 372 -6.48 27.24 -15.37
CA VAL A 372 -7.90 26.89 -15.35
C VAL A 372 -8.07 25.38 -15.37
N GLN A 373 -8.63 24.83 -14.29
CA GLN A 373 -8.96 23.41 -14.22
C GLN A 373 -10.24 23.08 -15.00
N ALA A 374 -10.20 22.02 -15.79
CA ALA A 374 -11.36 21.45 -16.47
C ALA A 374 -11.25 19.92 -16.56
N PRO A 375 -12.37 19.19 -16.72
CA PRO A 375 -12.34 17.79 -17.11
C PRO A 375 -11.48 17.59 -18.38
N ALA A 376 -10.90 16.42 -18.53
CA ALA A 376 -10.11 16.12 -19.72
C ALA A 376 -11.00 15.77 -20.91
N GLY A 377 -10.57 16.18 -22.10
CA GLY A 377 -11.31 16.02 -23.35
C GLY A 377 -11.65 17.35 -24.01
N GLN A 378 -12.59 17.31 -24.96
CA GLN A 378 -12.96 18.47 -25.76
C GLN A 378 -13.87 19.43 -25.00
N HIS A 379 -13.47 20.69 -24.92
CA HIS A 379 -14.20 21.76 -24.26
C HIS A 379 -14.23 23.04 -25.10
N LYS A 380 -15.30 23.84 -25.00
CA LYS A 380 -15.40 25.13 -25.69
C LYS A 380 -14.68 26.20 -24.87
N LEU A 381 -13.55 26.69 -25.38
CA LEU A 381 -12.80 27.80 -24.80
C LEU A 381 -13.30 29.13 -25.39
N THR A 382 -13.75 30.04 -24.53
CA THR A 382 -14.16 31.40 -24.90
C THR A 382 -13.30 32.42 -24.15
N VAL A 383 -12.63 33.30 -24.88
CA VAL A 383 -11.77 34.35 -24.32
C VAL A 383 -12.25 35.72 -24.77
N ILE A 384 -12.56 36.57 -23.81
CA ILE A 384 -13.20 37.88 -24.03
C ILE A 384 -12.28 38.97 -23.49
N ALA A 385 -12.05 40.01 -24.29
CA ALA A 385 -11.31 41.20 -23.86
C ALA A 385 -12.01 42.46 -24.36
N ASP A 386 -11.89 43.55 -23.59
CA ASP A 386 -12.54 44.80 -23.97
C ASP A 386 -11.94 45.40 -25.25
N GLY A 387 -12.79 45.93 -26.12
CA GLY A 387 -12.41 46.46 -27.43
C GLY A 387 -11.79 45.45 -28.41
N ARG A 388 -11.78 44.14 -28.10
CA ARG A 388 -11.14 43.08 -28.90
C ARG A 388 -12.17 42.06 -29.40
N LYS A 389 -11.85 41.36 -30.49
CA LYS A 389 -12.65 40.25 -31.02
C LYS A 389 -12.60 39.07 -30.05
N THR A 390 -13.77 38.56 -29.68
CA THR A 390 -13.89 37.36 -28.85
C THR A 390 -13.29 36.17 -29.58
N TYR A 391 -12.50 35.37 -28.88
CA TYR A 391 -12.02 34.09 -29.40
C TYR A 391 -12.92 32.97 -28.90
N GLU A 392 -13.35 32.08 -29.80
CA GLU A 392 -14.11 30.87 -29.46
C GLU A 392 -13.60 29.68 -30.27
N SER A 393 -13.22 28.58 -29.61
CA SER A 393 -12.83 27.33 -30.28
C SER A 393 -12.96 26.13 -29.36
N ILE A 394 -12.95 24.92 -29.94
CA ILE A 394 -12.85 23.66 -29.20
C ILE A 394 -11.38 23.41 -28.90
N ILE A 395 -11.06 23.17 -27.63
CA ILE A 395 -9.73 22.80 -27.17
C ILE A 395 -9.79 21.45 -26.46
N ASP A 396 -8.77 20.61 -26.68
CA ASP A 396 -8.64 19.32 -25.99
C ASP A 396 -7.81 19.52 -24.71
N VAL A 397 -8.46 19.40 -23.56
CA VAL A 397 -7.82 19.51 -22.25
C VAL A 397 -7.11 18.18 -21.96
N PRO A 398 -5.77 18.17 -21.78
CA PRO A 398 -5.04 16.93 -21.61
C PRO A 398 -5.29 16.32 -20.23
N ARG A 399 -5.21 14.98 -20.12
CA ARG A 399 -5.34 14.27 -18.84
C ARG A 399 -4.08 14.45 -18.00
N GLY A 400 -4.22 14.89 -16.75
CA GLY A 400 -3.13 14.98 -15.78
C GLY A 400 -1.96 15.84 -16.21
N GLN A 401 -2.18 16.80 -17.10
CA GLN A 401 -1.16 17.69 -17.65
C GLN A 401 -1.70 19.12 -17.78
N VAL A 402 -0.77 20.06 -17.93
CA VAL A 402 -1.04 21.48 -18.16
C VAL A 402 -0.81 21.77 -19.64
N LEU A 403 -1.79 22.34 -20.33
CA LEU A 403 -1.65 22.84 -21.69
C LEU A 403 -1.40 24.36 -21.64
N PRO A 404 -0.21 24.86 -22.01
CA PRO A 404 0.02 26.29 -22.16
C PRO A 404 -0.71 26.83 -23.39
N VAL A 405 -1.44 27.93 -23.19
CA VAL A 405 -2.36 28.50 -24.15
C VAL A 405 -2.13 30.01 -24.27
N HIS A 406 -1.49 30.41 -25.36
CA HIS A 406 -1.19 31.81 -25.66
C HIS A 406 -2.27 32.39 -26.59
N VAL A 407 -3.09 33.30 -26.08
CA VAL A 407 -4.21 33.88 -26.83
C VAL A 407 -3.82 35.22 -27.45
N LYS A 408 -3.84 35.30 -28.78
CA LYS A 408 -3.63 36.52 -29.55
C LYS A 408 -4.97 37.19 -29.89
N MET A 409 -5.32 38.20 -29.10
CA MET A 409 -6.54 39.01 -29.24
C MET A 409 -6.34 40.13 -30.26
N ILE A 410 -7.23 40.20 -31.25
CA ILE A 410 -7.24 41.25 -32.28
C ILE A 410 -8.25 42.34 -31.91
N PRO A 411 -7.95 43.64 -32.06
CA PRO A 411 -8.91 44.73 -31.85
C PRO A 411 -10.15 44.63 -32.74
N LYS A 412 -11.29 45.11 -32.27
CA LYS A 412 -12.47 45.29 -33.11
C LYS A 412 -12.22 46.43 -34.11
N TYR A 413 -12.66 46.27 -35.35
CA TYR A 413 -12.52 47.32 -36.36
C TYR A 413 -13.30 48.59 -35.93
N PRO A 414 -12.66 49.77 -35.89
CA PRO A 414 -13.31 51.00 -35.48
C PRO A 414 -14.38 51.42 -36.50
N ARG A 415 -15.61 51.64 -36.02
CA ARG A 415 -16.77 52.00 -36.87
C ARG A 415 -17.00 53.51 -37.02
N GLY A 416 -16.00 54.33 -36.67
CA GLY A 416 -16.12 55.80 -36.69
C GLY A 416 -16.49 56.36 -38.07
N ALA A 417 -15.79 55.92 -39.12
CA ALA A 417 -16.07 56.35 -40.49
C ALA A 417 -17.49 55.99 -40.97
N ALA A 418 -17.98 54.81 -40.58
CA ALA A 418 -19.34 54.37 -40.91
C ALA A 418 -20.39 55.26 -40.26
N TRP A 419 -20.20 55.64 -38.98
CA TRP A 419 -21.07 56.59 -38.29
C TRP A 419 -21.03 57.98 -38.91
N THR A 420 -19.85 58.50 -39.26
CA THR A 420 -19.73 59.80 -39.94
C THR A 420 -20.50 59.81 -41.26
N GLN A 421 -20.34 58.76 -42.07
CA GLN A 421 -21.05 58.62 -43.35
C GLN A 421 -22.56 58.49 -43.16
N ALA A 422 -23.01 57.71 -42.18
CA ALA A 422 -24.42 57.58 -41.86
C ALA A 422 -25.06 58.90 -41.41
N ILE A 423 -24.39 59.68 -40.57
CA ILE A 423 -24.90 60.98 -40.09
C ILE A 423 -24.98 61.98 -41.23
N ILE A 424 -23.90 62.11 -42.03
CA ILE A 424 -23.88 63.02 -43.18
C ILE A 424 -24.95 62.59 -44.20
N GLY A 425 -25.04 61.29 -44.51
CA GLY A 425 -26.04 60.74 -45.41
C GLY A 425 -27.47 61.02 -44.93
N ALA A 426 -27.76 60.80 -43.65
CA ALA A 426 -29.05 61.10 -43.05
C ALA A 426 -29.39 62.60 -43.11
N ALA A 427 -28.42 63.49 -42.90
CA ALA A 427 -28.61 64.93 -43.05
C ALA A 427 -28.97 65.32 -44.49
N PHE A 428 -28.29 64.74 -45.49
CA PHE A 428 -28.62 64.96 -46.91
C PHE A 428 -30.00 64.42 -47.28
N ILE A 429 -30.37 63.23 -46.79
CA ILE A 429 -31.71 62.66 -47.01
C ILE A 429 -32.78 63.55 -46.35
N GLY A 430 -32.54 64.04 -45.13
CA GLY A 430 -33.46 64.94 -44.44
C GLY A 430 -33.64 66.27 -45.17
N ALA A 431 -32.54 66.89 -45.62
CA ALA A 431 -32.58 68.10 -46.44
C ALA A 431 -33.28 67.86 -47.78
N ALA A 432 -33.03 66.71 -48.42
CA ALA A 432 -33.68 66.33 -49.66
C ALA A 432 -35.19 66.16 -49.50
N ALA A 433 -35.63 65.50 -48.43
CA ALA A 433 -37.05 65.34 -48.11
C ALA A 433 -37.73 66.70 -47.85
N TYR A 434 -37.05 67.62 -47.14
CA TYR A 434 -37.55 68.98 -46.94
C TYR A 434 -37.70 69.73 -48.28
N PHE A 435 -36.64 69.77 -49.10
CA PHE A 435 -36.70 70.44 -50.40
C PHE A 435 -37.71 69.79 -51.34
N GLY A 436 -37.83 68.46 -51.32
CA GLY A 436 -38.83 67.74 -52.11
C GLY A 436 -40.26 68.09 -51.69
N ASN A 437 -40.52 68.18 -50.39
CA ASN A 437 -41.83 68.60 -49.87
C ASN A 437 -42.14 70.06 -50.24
N GLU A 438 -41.17 70.97 -50.11
CA GLU A 438 -41.36 72.38 -50.44
C GLU A 438 -41.52 72.61 -51.95
N SER A 439 -40.79 71.84 -52.76
CA SER A 439 -40.97 71.75 -54.20
C SER A 439 -42.40 71.29 -54.55
N ASN A 440 -42.88 70.20 -53.95
CA ASN A 440 -44.24 69.71 -54.21
C ASN A 440 -45.32 70.72 -53.80
N LYS A 441 -45.20 71.38 -52.64
CA LYS A 441 -46.15 72.43 -52.23
C LYS A 441 -46.22 73.58 -53.23
N LEU A 442 -45.07 74.06 -53.69
CA LEU A 442 -45.01 75.14 -54.69
C LEU A 442 -45.62 74.67 -56.02
N HIS A 443 -45.49 73.39 -56.36
CA HIS A 443 -46.05 72.80 -57.59
C HIS A 443 -47.57 72.81 -57.52
N ASP A 444 -48.11 72.28 -56.44
CA ASP A 444 -49.54 72.22 -56.18
C ASP A 444 -50.16 73.64 -56.16
N GLN A 445 -49.47 74.63 -55.60
CA GLN A 445 -49.91 76.04 -55.62
C GLN A 445 -49.95 76.62 -57.04
N LEU A 446 -48.90 76.42 -57.84
CA LEU A 446 -48.86 76.92 -59.21
C LEU A 446 -49.88 76.22 -60.11
N GLU A 447 -50.16 74.94 -59.90
CA GLU A 447 -51.23 74.24 -60.59
C GLU A 447 -52.61 74.78 -60.22
N ALA A 448 -52.86 75.06 -58.94
CA ALA A 448 -54.11 75.67 -58.48
C ALA A 448 -54.30 77.10 -59.03
N ASP A 449 -53.23 77.91 -59.05
CA ASP A 449 -53.26 79.26 -59.63
C ASP A 449 -53.46 79.22 -61.15
N ARG A 450 -52.85 78.25 -61.84
CA ARG A 450 -53.08 77.99 -63.27
C ARG A 450 -54.54 77.62 -63.54
N ALA A 451 -55.10 76.70 -62.75
CA ALA A 451 -56.48 76.25 -62.91
C ALA A 451 -57.51 77.37 -62.63
N SER A 452 -57.16 78.33 -61.77
CA SER A 452 -58.01 79.48 -61.45
C SER A 452 -57.76 80.72 -62.31
N GLY A 453 -56.87 80.64 -63.31
CA GLY A 453 -56.55 81.74 -64.23
C GLY A 453 -55.79 82.90 -63.60
N ARG A 454 -55.20 82.71 -62.41
CA ARG A 454 -54.47 83.74 -61.64
C ARG A 454 -52.95 83.66 -61.78
N LEU A 455 -52.46 82.77 -62.64
CA LEU A 455 -51.03 82.55 -62.81
C LEU A 455 -50.40 83.68 -63.64
N GLU A 456 -49.41 84.36 -63.06
CA GLU A 456 -48.62 85.39 -63.74
C GLU A 456 -47.53 84.79 -64.64
N GLU A 457 -47.30 85.42 -65.80
CA GLU A 457 -46.22 85.04 -66.71
C GLU A 457 -44.87 85.39 -66.07
N GLY A 458 -43.99 84.39 -65.88
CA GLY A 458 -42.68 84.58 -65.25
C GLY A 458 -42.65 84.49 -63.72
N ASP A 459 -43.66 83.88 -63.08
CA ASP A 459 -43.71 83.72 -61.62
C ASP A 459 -42.43 83.09 -61.04
N SER A 460 -41.78 83.83 -60.14
CA SER A 460 -40.53 83.43 -59.47
C SER A 460 -40.65 82.14 -58.65
N ARG A 461 -41.86 81.74 -58.23
CA ARG A 461 -42.13 80.48 -57.53
C ARG A 461 -41.80 79.27 -58.41
N ALA A 462 -42.00 79.35 -59.72
CA ALA A 462 -41.68 78.26 -60.65
C ALA A 462 -40.17 77.97 -60.68
N THR A 463 -39.36 79.03 -60.78
CA THR A 463 -37.89 78.92 -60.76
C THR A 463 -37.40 78.39 -59.42
N ARG A 464 -37.98 78.86 -58.31
CA ARG A 464 -37.65 78.38 -56.96
C ARG A 464 -38.01 76.90 -56.75
N GLY A 465 -39.20 76.49 -57.22
CA GLY A 465 -39.67 75.11 -57.16
C GLY A 465 -38.76 74.13 -57.91
N ARG A 466 -38.25 74.55 -59.08
CA ARG A 466 -37.23 73.80 -59.86
C ARG A 466 -35.90 73.69 -59.11
N TRP A 467 -35.39 74.77 -58.51
CA TRP A 467 -34.17 74.70 -57.70
C TRP A 467 -34.34 73.78 -56.48
N TYR A 468 -35.51 73.79 -55.84
CA TYR A 468 -35.80 72.84 -54.77
C TYR A 468 -35.90 71.38 -55.27
N ALA A 469 -36.46 71.13 -56.45
CA ALA A 469 -36.46 69.78 -57.05
C ALA A 469 -35.04 69.28 -57.36
N VAL A 470 -34.19 70.13 -57.94
CA VAL A 470 -32.77 69.83 -58.18
C VAL A 470 -32.04 69.54 -56.87
N GLY A 471 -32.25 70.38 -55.85
CA GLY A 471 -31.68 70.18 -54.52
C GLY A 471 -32.15 68.87 -53.85
N ALA A 472 -33.42 68.52 -54.01
CA ALA A 472 -33.97 67.26 -53.51
C ALA A 472 -33.32 66.04 -54.19
N ASN A 473 -33.26 66.02 -55.52
CA ASN A 473 -32.67 64.91 -56.26
C ASN A 473 -31.17 64.76 -55.96
N GLY A 474 -30.43 65.87 -55.91
CA GLY A 474 -29.01 65.88 -55.53
C GLY A 474 -28.78 65.36 -54.11
N GLY A 475 -29.61 65.81 -53.15
CA GLY A 475 -29.53 65.36 -51.76
C GLY A 475 -29.85 63.87 -51.58
N PHE A 476 -30.88 63.34 -52.26
CA PHE A 476 -31.17 61.91 -52.22
C PHE A 476 -30.07 61.06 -52.86
N ALA A 477 -29.47 61.50 -53.97
CA ALA A 477 -28.37 60.80 -54.61
C ALA A 477 -27.13 60.71 -53.69
N VAL A 478 -26.69 61.86 -53.15
CA VAL A 478 -25.54 61.90 -52.21
C VAL A 478 -25.84 61.11 -50.94
N GLY A 479 -27.04 61.31 -50.37
CA GLY A 479 -27.49 60.61 -49.18
C GLY A 479 -27.55 59.09 -49.37
N GLY A 480 -28.03 58.63 -50.52
CA GLY A 480 -28.09 57.21 -50.88
C GLY A 480 -26.70 56.57 -51.00
N VAL A 481 -25.77 57.23 -51.71
CA VAL A 481 -24.38 56.73 -51.84
C VAL A 481 -23.70 56.65 -50.48
N LEU A 482 -23.83 57.68 -49.65
CA LEU A 482 -23.29 57.68 -48.29
C LEU A 482 -23.94 56.61 -47.41
N GLY A 483 -25.23 56.36 -47.59
CA GLY A 483 -25.95 55.27 -46.93
C GLY A 483 -25.35 53.90 -47.28
N VAL A 484 -25.18 53.61 -48.57
CA VAL A 484 -24.56 52.35 -49.04
C VAL A 484 -23.14 52.19 -48.52
N LEU A 485 -22.32 53.24 -48.58
CA LEU A 485 -20.95 53.22 -48.06
C LEU A 485 -20.90 53.01 -46.55
N ALA A 486 -21.80 53.66 -45.80
CA ALA A 486 -21.91 53.47 -44.36
C ALA A 486 -22.26 52.01 -44.05
N THR A 487 -23.28 51.44 -44.71
CA THR A 487 -23.65 50.03 -44.56
C THR A 487 -22.49 49.09 -44.87
N TYR A 488 -21.76 49.33 -45.95
CA TYR A 488 -20.56 48.56 -46.29
C TYR A 488 -19.50 48.63 -45.18
N ASN A 489 -19.20 49.83 -44.67
CA ASN A 489 -18.21 50.03 -43.61
C ASN A 489 -18.67 49.53 -42.23
N PHE A 490 -19.96 49.32 -42.01
CA PHE A 490 -20.48 48.66 -40.81
C PHE A 490 -20.27 47.13 -40.85
N ILE A 491 -20.37 46.53 -42.03
CA ILE A 491 -20.29 45.08 -42.23
C ILE A 491 -18.84 44.63 -42.43
N LYS A 492 -18.04 45.40 -43.16
CA LYS A 492 -16.66 45.04 -43.47
C LYS A 492 -15.79 45.07 -42.22
N ASP A 493 -15.21 43.93 -41.88
CA ASP A 493 -14.11 43.81 -40.93
C ASP A 493 -12.86 43.29 -41.66
N PRO A 494 -11.86 44.14 -41.94
CA PRO A 494 -10.65 43.74 -42.64
C PRO A 494 -9.61 43.07 -41.72
N LEU A 495 -9.83 43.06 -40.40
CA LEU A 495 -8.86 42.51 -39.45
C LEU A 495 -9.03 40.99 -39.37
N PRO A 496 -7.94 40.24 -39.15
CA PRO A 496 -8.03 38.80 -38.92
C PRO A 496 -8.83 38.49 -37.63
N GLU A 497 -9.21 37.22 -37.47
CA GLU A 497 -9.81 36.74 -36.22
C GLU A 497 -8.77 36.60 -35.11
N SER A 498 -9.23 36.69 -33.86
CA SER A 498 -8.41 36.32 -32.71
C SER A 498 -7.98 34.85 -32.85
N SER A 499 -6.78 34.53 -32.43
CA SER A 499 -6.19 33.21 -32.62
C SER A 499 -5.46 32.73 -31.37
N ILE A 500 -5.21 31.43 -31.32
CA ILE A 500 -4.51 30.79 -30.22
C ILE A 500 -3.24 30.14 -30.74
N ARG A 501 -2.23 30.09 -29.88
CA ARG A 501 -1.08 29.20 -30.04
C ARG A 501 -0.97 28.33 -28.80
N THR A 502 -0.93 27.02 -29.01
CA THR A 502 -0.72 26.05 -27.94
C THR A 502 0.71 25.51 -28.01
N ASP A 503 1.30 25.31 -26.84
CA ASP A 503 2.59 24.61 -26.73
C ASP A 503 2.36 23.14 -26.36
N LYS A 504 3.44 22.37 -26.22
CA LYS A 504 3.34 20.97 -25.79
C LYS A 504 2.80 20.89 -24.36
N PRO A 505 1.89 19.94 -24.07
CA PRO A 505 1.47 19.67 -22.70
C PRO A 505 2.66 19.41 -21.77
N VAL A 506 2.61 19.98 -20.59
CA VAL A 506 3.63 19.87 -19.54
C VAL A 506 3.06 19.06 -18.38
N GLU A 507 3.90 18.27 -17.71
CA GLU A 507 3.48 17.55 -16.50
C GLU A 507 3.09 18.52 -15.38
N PHE A 508 2.26 18.04 -14.46
CA PHE A 508 1.90 18.83 -13.27
C PHE A 508 3.14 19.20 -12.47
N ASP A 509 3.14 20.42 -11.94
CA ASP A 509 4.17 20.88 -11.04
C ASP A 509 4.19 19.99 -9.79
N ASP A 510 5.37 19.50 -9.44
CA ASP A 510 5.57 18.64 -8.28
C ASP A 510 5.81 19.51 -7.04
N PRO A 511 4.85 19.60 -6.10
CA PRO A 511 4.98 20.45 -4.93
C PRO A 511 6.17 20.05 -4.05
N ARG A 512 6.64 18.80 -4.16
CA ARG A 512 7.76 18.27 -3.37
C ARG A 512 9.13 18.54 -4.02
N LYS A 513 9.17 19.01 -5.27
CA LYS A 513 10.40 19.40 -6.00
C LYS A 513 10.58 20.91 -6.11
N ALA A 514 9.92 21.70 -5.24
CA ALA A 514 9.91 23.16 -5.32
C ALA A 514 11.27 23.73 -5.72
N ARG A 515 11.27 24.46 -6.84
CA ARG A 515 12.44 25.11 -7.45
C ARG A 515 13.21 25.87 -6.37
N PRO A 516 14.56 25.92 -6.41
CA PRO A 516 15.26 26.98 -5.70
C PRO A 516 14.68 28.29 -6.23
N VAL A 517 13.85 28.94 -5.42
CA VAL A 517 13.54 30.34 -5.62
C VAL A 517 14.90 31.02 -5.53
N ALA A 518 15.47 31.38 -6.67
CA ALA A 518 16.47 32.40 -6.68
C ALA A 518 15.78 33.62 -6.07
N LEU A 519 16.03 33.85 -4.78
CA LEU A 519 15.85 35.13 -4.14
C LEU A 519 16.61 36.10 -5.05
N SER A 520 15.89 36.76 -5.96
CA SER A 520 16.41 37.91 -6.66
C SER A 520 16.75 38.91 -5.57
N LEU A 521 18.05 39.01 -5.25
CA LEU A 521 18.59 40.07 -4.42
C LEU A 521 18.02 41.39 -4.98
N PRO A 522 17.44 42.26 -4.15
CA PRO A 522 17.04 43.57 -4.61
C PRO A 522 18.29 44.28 -5.11
N LEU A 523 18.29 44.64 -6.41
CA LEU A 523 19.28 45.54 -6.96
C LEU A 523 19.26 46.83 -6.11
N PRO A 524 20.38 47.25 -5.51
CA PRO A 524 20.41 48.50 -4.78
C PRO A 524 20.16 49.67 -5.73
N SER A 525 19.11 50.41 -5.40
CA SER A 525 18.72 51.67 -6.01
C SER A 525 19.90 52.66 -5.97
N ARG A 526 20.65 52.78 -7.07
CA ARG A 526 21.52 53.94 -7.28
C ARG A 526 20.73 55.03 -7.98
N LEU A 527 20.28 55.98 -7.18
CA LEU A 527 20.06 57.36 -7.61
C LEU A 527 21.36 57.88 -8.27
N ALA A 528 21.30 58.19 -9.55
CA ALA A 528 22.22 59.09 -10.21
C ALA A 528 21.44 59.88 -11.28
N GLN A 529 21.17 61.14 -10.95
CA GLN A 529 20.67 62.18 -11.85
C GLN A 529 21.61 62.37 -13.05
N LYS A 530 21.04 62.58 -14.26
CA LYS A 530 21.45 63.63 -15.22
C LYS A 530 20.54 63.67 -16.46
N PRO A 531 20.55 64.75 -17.28
CA PRO A 531 19.48 65.75 -17.30
C PRO A 531 18.66 65.78 -18.60
N SER A 532 17.61 66.60 -18.55
CA SER A 532 16.69 67.04 -19.62
C SER A 532 17.32 67.20 -21.01
N VAL A 533 16.70 66.57 -22.01
CA VAL A 533 16.88 66.89 -23.43
C VAL A 533 15.54 67.36 -24.02
N THR A 534 15.58 68.55 -24.60
CA THR A 534 14.51 69.32 -25.24
C THR A 534 13.94 68.63 -26.49
N PRO A 535 12.67 68.82 -26.87
CA PRO A 535 12.01 68.07 -27.95
C PRO A 535 12.38 68.61 -29.34
N GLY A 536 12.66 67.72 -30.29
CA GLY A 536 12.74 68.02 -31.72
C GLY A 536 11.38 68.01 -32.42
N PRO A 537 11.20 68.76 -33.52
CA PRO A 537 9.89 69.09 -34.08
C PRO A 537 9.21 67.91 -34.80
N ALA A 538 7.88 67.88 -34.72
CA ALA A 538 7.00 66.91 -35.37
C ALA A 538 6.94 67.15 -36.89
N LEU A 539 7.14 66.07 -37.65
CA LEU A 539 6.96 66.02 -39.11
C LEU A 539 5.54 65.53 -39.42
N GLU A 540 4.73 66.38 -40.06
CA GLU A 540 3.46 65.99 -40.69
C GLU A 540 3.68 65.41 -42.10
N PRO A 541 2.94 64.35 -42.48
CA PRO A 541 2.68 64.10 -43.90
C PRO A 541 1.21 63.70 -44.19
N PRO A 542 0.80 63.60 -45.47
CA PRO A 542 0.48 64.67 -46.41
C PRO A 542 -1.03 64.75 -46.73
N LYS A 543 -1.48 65.87 -47.31
CA LYS A 543 -2.86 66.06 -47.79
C LYS A 543 -3.12 65.28 -49.09
N VAL A 544 -4.19 64.48 -49.10
CA VAL A 544 -4.70 63.79 -50.30
C VAL A 544 -5.75 64.66 -50.98
N SER A 545 -5.58 64.93 -52.28
CA SER A 545 -6.58 65.56 -53.14
C SER A 545 -7.55 64.52 -53.69
N VAL A 546 -8.85 64.85 -53.69
CA VAL A 546 -9.92 64.00 -54.25
C VAL A 546 -10.24 64.50 -55.66
N GLY A 547 -10.06 63.65 -56.67
CA GLY A 547 -10.51 63.88 -58.03
C GLY A 547 -12.00 63.59 -58.19
N ALA A 548 -12.69 64.41 -58.97
CA ALA A 548 -14.11 64.28 -59.29
C ALA A 548 -14.37 63.10 -60.25
N VAL A 549 -15.44 62.34 -60.00
CA VAL A 549 -16.03 61.36 -60.93
C VAL A 549 -17.54 61.60 -61.00
N ALA A 550 -18.05 61.67 -62.23
CA ALA A 550 -19.45 61.91 -62.58
C ALA A 550 -20.37 60.72 -62.20
N PRO A 551 -21.66 60.96 -61.85
CA PRO A 551 -22.63 59.88 -61.69
C PRO A 551 -23.72 59.95 -62.78
N ASP A 552 -23.73 58.94 -63.66
CA ASP A 552 -24.95 58.48 -64.34
C ASP A 552 -25.28 57.09 -63.78
N ALA A 553 -26.33 56.97 -62.96
CA ALA A 553 -27.10 55.73 -62.80
C ALA A 553 -28.36 55.96 -61.96
N ALA A 554 -29.48 55.46 -62.48
CA ALA A 554 -30.84 55.63 -62.00
C ALA A 554 -31.12 54.87 -60.69
N GLY A 555 -31.84 55.55 -59.79
CA GLY A 555 -32.49 54.96 -58.61
C GLY A 555 -33.91 55.52 -58.50
N LEU A 556 -34.83 54.72 -57.98
CA LEU A 556 -36.24 55.06 -57.80
C LEU A 556 -36.37 56.15 -56.70
N PHE A 557 -36.63 57.40 -57.10
CA PHE A 557 -36.77 58.54 -56.19
C PHE A 557 -38.23 58.90 -55.96
N VAL A 558 -38.58 59.22 -54.72
CA VAL A 558 -39.70 60.15 -54.43
C VAL A 558 -39.16 61.56 -54.75
N GLY A 559 -39.07 61.88 -56.04
CA GLY A 559 -38.56 63.16 -56.53
C GLY A 559 -39.60 64.27 -56.42
N GLY A 560 -39.15 65.52 -56.25
CA GLY A 560 -40.02 66.70 -56.40
C GLY A 560 -40.59 66.76 -57.82
N LYS A 561 -41.87 67.10 -57.97
CA LYS A 561 -42.63 66.98 -59.23
C LYS A 561 -42.41 68.12 -60.25
N PHE A 562 -41.49 69.04 -60.02
CA PHE A 562 -41.33 70.28 -60.79
C PHE A 562 -40.55 70.20 -62.09
#